data_AF-A0A3M8X7C1-F1
#
_entry.id   AF-A0A3M8X7C1-F1
#
_cell.length_a   1.000
_cell.length_b   1.000
_cell.length_c   1.000
_cell.angle_alpha   90.00
_cell.angle_beta   90.00
_cell.angle_gamma   90.00
#
_symmetry.space_group_name_H-M   'P 1'
#
loop_
_entity.id
_entity.type
_entity.pdbx_description
1 polymer ?
#
loop_
_entity_poly.entity_id
_entity_poly.type
_entity_poly.pdbx_seq_one_letter_code
_entity_poly.pdbx_strand_id
1 'polypeptide(L)'
;MANIKELDPGIPTSTAWQSGPRLYVRCPYASRLDTDLRNLGAHWDGTQRALWIGSTKKAAVIEVIRASMDRKAAVQAVKDAGRWVQIPYDAHEIREHAKERLNAVYGGNVLKGWWAMRTDEHLAEVQGMVKSWQEEAQAARKAEEKARRENAAAQEAAAAKAAQQAAQVRRAQILERSGRTSAGETAELREISTRRMNKATAQDAARSAGSLVRLEDGRRGIVTDVKVWFTNAEMASSVCWHAETHDEAHWDFAYTVAVVETTDDEREQDAKAEAEAQDAAELDDLIEQATALTAPRTEGWTYIAEEDRAGQITVHRGVTRFASGTLTLTRDDRVIWQHPGWYDDYIATEGTTTAPDVVDRVRRLITAGPRERSHNRTGQQRAYFTVTTQEDRA
;
A
#
# COMPACT_ATOMS: atom_id res chain seq x y z
N MET A 1 81.97 -15.41 6.75
CA MET A 1 80.81 -15.93 7.50
C MET A 1 81.18 -15.93 8.97
N ALA A 2 80.39 -15.27 9.83
CA ALA A 2 80.64 -15.29 11.26
C ALA A 2 80.46 -16.72 11.79
N ASN A 3 81.40 -17.19 12.62
CA ASN A 3 81.35 -18.54 13.19
C ASN A 3 80.23 -18.60 14.24
N ILE A 4 79.05 -19.08 13.82
CA ILE A 4 77.88 -19.25 14.69
C ILE A 4 78.11 -20.48 15.55
N LYS A 5 78.22 -20.27 16.86
CA LYS A 5 78.36 -21.35 17.85
C LYS A 5 77.09 -21.47 18.67
N GLU A 6 76.71 -22.69 18.99
CA GLU A 6 75.66 -22.98 19.97
C GLU A 6 75.98 -22.30 21.31
N LEU A 7 74.97 -21.67 21.90
CA LEU A 7 75.14 -20.93 23.15
C LEU A 7 75.29 -21.90 24.33
N ASP A 8 74.39 -22.88 24.42
CA ASP A 8 74.30 -23.87 25.51
C ASP A 8 73.45 -25.08 25.03
N PRO A 9 73.78 -26.32 25.42
CA PRO A 9 72.99 -27.49 25.06
C PRO A 9 71.51 -27.35 25.42
N GLY A 10 70.62 -27.55 24.45
CA GLY A 10 69.17 -27.46 24.65
C GLY A 10 68.56 -26.07 24.38
N ILE A 11 69.38 -25.06 24.06
CA ILE A 11 68.90 -23.78 23.51
C ILE A 11 69.06 -23.80 21.98
N PRO A 12 67.97 -23.82 21.20
CA PRO A 12 68.06 -23.83 19.75
C PRO A 12 68.84 -22.62 19.23
N THR A 13 69.74 -22.84 18.26
CA THR A 13 70.50 -21.76 17.59
C THR A 13 69.61 -20.75 16.87
N SER A 14 68.38 -21.15 16.51
CA SER A 14 67.33 -20.26 15.98
C SER A 14 66.80 -19.26 17.01
N THR A 15 66.97 -19.54 18.31
CA THR A 15 66.56 -18.69 19.44
C THR A 15 67.73 -17.88 19.96
N ALA A 16 68.89 -18.51 20.19
CA ALA A 16 70.08 -17.84 20.67
C ALA A 16 71.37 -18.51 20.20
N TRP A 17 72.41 -17.72 19.92
CA TRP A 17 73.69 -18.22 19.46
C TRP A 17 74.83 -17.33 19.95
N GLN A 18 76.07 -17.82 19.88
CA GLN A 18 77.26 -17.04 20.14
C GLN A 18 78.01 -16.76 18.84
N SER A 19 78.47 -15.51 18.66
CA SER A 19 79.34 -15.11 17.56
C SER A 19 80.47 -14.24 18.10
N GLY A 20 81.67 -14.82 18.19
CA GLY A 20 82.82 -14.19 18.84
C GLY A 20 82.53 -13.85 20.32
N PRO A 21 82.78 -12.60 20.77
CA PRO A 21 82.53 -12.17 22.15
C PRO A 21 81.05 -11.80 22.42
N ARG A 22 80.14 -11.94 21.44
CA ARG A 22 78.73 -11.56 21.56
C ARG A 22 77.82 -12.79 21.62
N LEU A 23 76.86 -12.76 22.53
CA LEU A 23 75.74 -13.69 22.66
C LEU A 23 74.52 -13.02 22.07
N TYR A 24 73.92 -13.60 21.04
CA TYR A 24 72.75 -13.09 20.36
C TYR A 24 71.49 -13.86 20.79
N VAL A 25 70.40 -13.15 21.04
CA VAL A 25 69.10 -13.72 21.44
C VAL A 25 67.98 -13.05 20.64
N ARG A 26 67.14 -13.86 19.98
CA ARG A 26 65.92 -13.40 19.32
C ARG A 26 64.76 -13.41 20.31
N CYS A 27 64.17 -12.24 20.55
CA CYS A 27 62.99 -12.08 21.38
C CYS A 27 62.03 -11.05 20.77
N PRO A 28 60.70 -11.19 20.98
CA PRO A 28 59.75 -10.15 20.61
C PRO A 28 60.03 -8.85 21.37
N TYR A 29 59.86 -7.73 20.69
CA TYR A 29 59.97 -6.39 21.29
C TYR A 29 59.02 -6.24 22.48
N ALA A 30 59.50 -5.62 23.56
CA ALA A 30 58.75 -5.40 24.80
C ALA A 30 58.21 -6.68 25.47
N SER A 31 58.73 -7.86 25.12
CA SER A 31 58.47 -9.08 25.88
C SER A 31 59.23 -9.07 27.20
N ARG A 32 58.77 -9.86 28.18
CA ARG A 32 59.51 -10.05 29.45
C ARG A 32 60.95 -10.52 29.21
N LEU A 33 61.18 -11.35 28.20
CA LEU A 33 62.53 -11.76 27.79
C LEU A 33 63.37 -10.57 27.28
N ASP A 34 62.80 -9.66 26.46
CA ASP A 34 63.48 -8.43 26.03
C ASP A 34 63.84 -7.54 27.24
N THR A 35 62.91 -7.36 28.18
CA THR A 35 63.16 -6.59 29.43
C THR A 35 64.26 -7.22 30.29
N ASP A 36 64.18 -8.53 30.55
CA ASP A 36 65.16 -9.25 31.37
C ASP A 36 66.56 -9.17 30.73
N LEU A 37 66.67 -9.31 29.40
CA LEU A 37 67.94 -9.19 28.67
C LEU A 37 68.49 -7.75 28.68
N ARG A 38 67.63 -6.73 28.54
CA ARG A 38 68.05 -5.31 28.64
C ARG A 38 68.54 -4.96 30.03
N ASN A 39 67.94 -5.51 31.08
CA ASN A 39 68.43 -5.36 32.46
C ASN A 39 69.82 -5.99 32.64
N LEU A 40 70.15 -7.03 31.85
CA LEU A 40 71.50 -7.59 31.75
C LEU A 40 72.43 -6.79 30.82
N GLY A 41 72.01 -5.64 30.28
CA GLY A 41 72.80 -4.77 29.42
C GLY A 41 72.84 -5.22 27.95
N ALA A 42 71.76 -5.80 27.44
CA ALA A 42 71.64 -6.14 26.02
C ALA A 42 71.44 -4.92 25.13
N HIS A 43 72.01 -4.98 23.93
CA HIS A 43 71.84 -3.98 22.88
C HIS A 43 71.20 -4.59 21.64
N TRP A 44 70.38 -3.82 20.93
CA TRP A 44 69.78 -4.29 19.68
C TRP A 44 70.78 -4.25 18.53
N ASP A 45 70.91 -5.35 17.80
CA ASP A 45 71.64 -5.43 16.54
C ASP A 45 70.64 -5.47 15.38
N GLY A 46 70.53 -4.36 14.63
CA GLY A 46 69.61 -4.26 13.50
C GLY A 46 69.96 -5.20 12.34
N THR A 47 71.24 -5.54 12.18
CA THR A 47 71.71 -6.45 11.12
C THR A 47 71.34 -7.90 11.44
N GLN A 48 71.55 -8.32 12.69
CA GLN A 48 71.23 -9.69 13.14
C GLN A 48 69.76 -9.86 13.55
N ARG A 49 69.02 -8.76 13.70
CA ARG A 49 67.64 -8.70 14.22
C ARG A 49 67.50 -9.45 15.55
N ALA A 50 68.44 -9.22 16.45
CA ALA A 50 68.54 -9.87 17.75
C ALA A 50 69.15 -8.92 18.78
N LEU A 51 68.86 -9.17 20.06
CA LEU A 51 69.60 -8.54 21.15
C LEU A 51 70.97 -9.21 21.29
N TRP A 52 72.02 -8.44 21.53
CA TRP A 52 73.36 -8.94 21.82
C TRP A 52 73.85 -8.52 23.20
N ILE A 53 74.56 -9.43 23.87
CA ILE A 53 75.16 -9.25 25.20
C ILE A 53 76.60 -9.76 25.16
N GLY A 54 77.50 -9.15 25.92
CA GLY A 54 78.88 -9.62 26.06
C GLY A 54 78.96 -11.03 26.67
N SER A 55 79.91 -11.84 26.20
CA SER A 55 80.09 -13.24 26.61
C SER A 55 80.39 -13.43 28.11
N THR A 56 80.81 -12.38 28.82
CA THR A 56 81.04 -12.41 30.28
C THR A 56 79.77 -12.67 31.09
N LYS A 57 78.58 -12.39 30.54
CA LYS A 57 77.29 -12.60 31.21
C LYS A 57 76.58 -13.90 30.81
N LYS A 58 77.31 -14.84 30.19
CA LYS A 58 76.75 -16.05 29.58
C LYS A 58 75.81 -16.85 30.49
N ALA A 59 76.20 -17.08 31.74
CA ALA A 59 75.37 -17.84 32.70
C ALA A 59 74.00 -17.18 32.97
N ALA A 60 73.98 -15.88 33.26
CA ALA A 60 72.74 -15.14 33.49
C ALA A 60 71.85 -15.07 32.24
N VAL A 61 72.45 -14.97 31.05
CA VAL A 61 71.72 -15.00 29.78
C VAL A 61 71.06 -16.36 29.55
N ILE A 62 71.76 -17.47 29.84
CA ILE A 62 71.20 -18.83 29.73
C ILE A 62 70.01 -19.00 30.68
N GLU A 63 70.12 -18.54 31.92
CA GLU A 63 69.04 -18.62 32.91
C GLU A 63 67.76 -17.91 32.44
N VAL A 64 67.90 -16.67 31.95
CA VAL A 64 66.77 -15.87 31.45
C VAL A 64 66.13 -16.51 30.21
N ILE A 65 66.93 -17.09 29.30
CA ILE A 65 66.41 -17.81 28.12
C ILE A 65 65.64 -19.05 28.55
N ARG A 66 66.21 -19.87 29.45
CA ARG A 66 65.56 -21.09 29.97
C ARG A 66 64.24 -20.75 30.66
N ALA A 67 64.24 -19.75 31.54
CA ALA A 67 63.01 -19.28 32.18
C ALA A 67 61.96 -18.80 31.17
N SER A 68 62.36 -18.20 30.05
CA SER A 68 61.43 -17.84 28.97
C SER A 68 60.93 -19.05 28.19
N MET A 69 61.76 -20.06 27.97
CA MET A 69 61.38 -21.31 27.30
C MET A 69 60.39 -22.09 28.17
N ASP A 70 60.64 -22.18 29.48
CA ASP A 70 59.74 -22.84 30.44
C ASP A 70 58.39 -22.14 30.50
N ARG A 71 58.35 -20.80 30.50
CA ARG A 71 57.10 -20.04 30.42
C ARG A 71 56.33 -20.33 29.13
N LYS A 72 57.02 -20.39 27.98
CA LYS A 72 56.40 -20.72 26.69
C LYS A 72 55.86 -22.15 26.68
N ALA A 73 56.62 -23.10 27.22
CA ALA A 73 56.21 -24.49 27.36
C ALA A 73 54.98 -24.63 28.27
N ALA A 74 54.95 -23.94 29.40
CA ALA A 74 53.81 -23.93 30.31
C ALA A 74 52.54 -23.35 29.65
N VAL A 75 52.68 -22.25 28.90
CA VAL A 75 51.56 -21.67 28.12
C VAL A 75 51.08 -22.63 27.04
N GLN A 76 52.00 -23.31 26.35
CA GLN A 76 51.65 -24.27 25.31
C GLN A 76 50.96 -25.51 25.90
N ALA A 77 51.43 -26.02 27.05
CA ALA A 77 50.79 -27.13 27.76
C ALA A 77 49.34 -26.82 28.15
N VAL A 78 49.05 -25.58 28.58
CA VAL A 78 47.67 -25.14 28.86
C VAL A 78 46.80 -25.13 27.59
N LYS A 79 47.35 -24.71 26.44
CA LYS A 79 46.64 -24.72 25.15
C LYS A 79 46.40 -26.15 24.65
N ASP A 80 47.40 -27.01 24.77
CA ASP A 80 47.37 -28.40 24.32
C ASP A 80 46.43 -29.25 25.17
N ALA A 81 46.21 -28.87 26.44
CA ALA A 81 45.21 -29.50 27.31
C ALA A 81 43.77 -29.34 26.79
N GLY A 82 43.51 -28.48 25.80
CA GLY A 82 42.25 -28.46 25.05
C GLY A 82 41.04 -27.87 25.79
N ARG A 83 41.23 -27.25 26.95
CA ARG A 83 40.16 -26.71 27.81
C ARG A 83 39.73 -25.31 27.36
N TRP A 84 39.07 -25.24 26.22
CA TRP A 84 38.73 -23.97 25.58
C TRP A 84 37.30 -23.53 25.89
N VAL A 85 37.13 -22.24 26.21
CA VAL A 85 35.82 -21.58 26.31
C VAL A 85 35.81 -20.28 25.52
N GLN A 86 34.72 -20.04 24.80
CA GLN A 86 34.50 -18.78 24.11
C GLN A 86 33.87 -17.78 25.06
N ILE A 87 34.54 -16.66 25.28
CA ILE A 87 34.04 -15.56 26.12
C ILE A 87 33.67 -14.40 25.20
N PRO A 88 32.41 -13.93 25.16
CA PRO A 88 31.99 -12.80 24.35
C PRO A 88 32.86 -11.55 24.58
N TYR A 89 33.04 -10.74 23.54
CA TYR A 89 33.91 -9.56 23.62
C TYR A 89 33.40 -8.57 24.69
N ASP A 90 32.09 -8.37 24.75
CA ASP A 90 31.40 -7.43 25.64
C ASP A 90 31.31 -7.94 27.10
N ALA A 91 31.64 -9.20 27.35
CA ALA A 91 31.68 -9.78 28.70
C ALA A 91 33.03 -9.46 29.40
N HIS A 92 33.31 -8.17 29.58
CA HIS A 92 34.59 -7.67 30.10
C HIS A 92 34.98 -8.29 31.44
N GLU A 93 34.05 -8.34 32.38
CA GLU A 93 34.25 -8.87 33.73
C GLU A 93 34.66 -10.35 33.71
N ILE A 94 34.04 -11.16 32.84
CA ILE A 94 34.38 -12.58 32.68
C ILE A 94 35.78 -12.73 32.10
N ARG A 95 36.16 -11.88 31.13
CA ARG A 95 37.50 -11.90 30.52
C ARG A 95 38.59 -11.49 31.50
N GLU A 96 38.34 -10.48 32.32
CA GLU A 96 39.25 -10.07 33.39
C GLU A 96 39.40 -11.16 34.44
N HIS A 97 38.30 -11.76 34.89
CA HIS A 97 38.33 -12.88 35.83
C HIS A 97 39.15 -14.06 35.31
N ALA A 98 38.88 -14.49 34.07
CA ALA A 98 39.62 -15.55 33.41
C ALA A 98 41.13 -15.24 33.32
N LYS A 99 41.49 -14.01 32.96
CA LYS A 99 42.89 -13.58 32.80
C LYS A 99 43.61 -13.46 34.14
N GLU A 100 43.04 -12.72 35.09
CA GLU A 100 43.75 -12.26 36.29
C GLU A 100 43.64 -13.24 37.45
N ARG A 101 42.48 -13.89 37.61
CA ARG A 101 42.25 -14.83 38.72
C ARG A 101 42.62 -16.24 38.35
N LEU A 102 42.25 -16.67 37.14
CA LEU A 102 42.42 -18.06 36.70
C LEU A 102 43.68 -18.30 35.86
N ASN A 103 44.41 -17.23 35.53
CA ASN A 103 45.60 -17.26 34.67
C ASN A 103 45.32 -17.98 33.33
N ALA A 104 44.14 -17.77 32.76
CA ALA A 104 43.75 -18.33 31.48
C ALA A 104 44.56 -17.74 30.33
N VAL A 105 44.77 -18.54 29.29
CA VAL A 105 45.59 -18.17 28.14
C VAL A 105 44.71 -17.83 26.95
N TYR A 106 44.83 -16.61 26.44
CA TYR A 106 44.09 -16.20 25.24
C TYR A 106 44.56 -16.95 23.98
N GLY A 107 43.60 -17.39 23.16
CA GLY A 107 43.81 -18.11 21.91
C GLY A 107 44.45 -17.28 20.80
N GLY A 108 44.50 -15.95 20.96
CA GLY A 108 45.13 -15.05 19.99
C GLY A 108 44.32 -14.90 18.72
N ASN A 109 45.02 -14.70 17.59
CA ASN A 109 44.39 -14.37 16.31
C ASN A 109 43.71 -15.57 15.62
N VAL A 110 44.13 -16.79 15.93
CA VAL A 110 43.60 -18.03 15.31
C VAL A 110 42.29 -18.45 15.97
N LEU A 111 42.17 -18.28 17.29
CA LEU A 111 40.99 -18.61 18.07
C LEU A 111 40.48 -17.35 18.79
N LYS A 112 40.01 -16.38 18.00
CA LYS A 112 39.54 -15.09 18.53
C LYS A 112 38.38 -15.30 19.50
N GLY A 113 38.47 -14.67 20.67
CA GLY A 113 37.47 -14.80 21.74
C GLY A 113 37.53 -16.10 22.53
N TRP A 114 38.44 -17.02 22.22
CA TRP A 114 38.63 -18.26 22.97
C TRP A 114 39.75 -18.13 23.99
N TRP A 115 39.51 -18.71 25.17
CA TRP A 115 40.44 -18.73 26.29
C TRP A 115 40.66 -20.17 26.74
N ALA A 116 41.93 -20.55 26.90
CA ALA A 116 42.32 -21.86 27.41
C ALA A 116 42.46 -21.82 28.94
N MET A 117 41.77 -22.73 29.60
CA MET A 117 41.75 -22.86 31.06
C MET A 117 42.80 -23.87 31.53
N ARG A 118 43.34 -23.64 32.73
CA ARG A 118 44.39 -24.49 33.32
C ARG A 118 43.83 -25.82 33.82
N THR A 119 42.61 -25.80 34.36
CA THR A 119 41.93 -26.95 34.97
C THR A 119 40.50 -27.04 34.45
N ASP A 120 39.89 -28.22 34.60
CA ASP A 120 38.49 -28.45 34.21
C ASP A 120 37.51 -27.70 35.14
N GLU A 121 37.90 -27.46 36.39
CA GLU A 121 37.16 -26.62 37.35
C GLU A 121 37.07 -25.16 36.87
N HIS A 122 38.19 -24.57 36.44
CA HIS A 122 38.20 -23.21 35.89
C HIS A 122 37.37 -23.13 34.60
N LEU A 123 37.36 -24.20 33.79
CA LEU A 123 36.52 -24.28 32.60
C LEU A 123 35.03 -24.25 32.96
N ALA A 124 34.61 -25.09 33.91
CA ALA A 124 33.23 -25.14 34.37
C ALA A 124 32.77 -23.80 34.98
N GLU A 125 33.63 -23.15 35.76
CA GLU A 125 33.36 -21.84 36.38
C GLU A 125 33.10 -20.77 35.30
N VAL A 126 34.02 -20.61 34.35
CA VAL A 126 33.88 -19.59 33.30
C VAL A 126 32.70 -19.90 32.37
N GLN A 127 32.44 -21.18 32.07
CA GLN A 127 31.26 -21.58 31.31
C GLN A 127 29.96 -21.19 32.02
N GLY A 128 29.90 -21.34 33.34
CA GLY A 128 28.77 -20.90 34.17
C GLY A 128 28.55 -19.39 34.08
N MET A 129 29.62 -18.60 34.19
CA MET A 129 29.56 -17.14 34.06
C MET A 129 29.08 -16.71 32.66
N VAL A 130 29.62 -17.32 31.60
CA VAL A 130 29.22 -17.01 30.21
C VAL A 130 27.76 -17.33 29.98
N LYS A 131 27.27 -18.46 30.52
CA LYS A 131 25.86 -18.85 30.40
C LYS A 131 24.95 -17.82 31.08
N SER A 132 25.24 -17.43 32.32
CA SER A 132 24.45 -16.41 33.04
C SER A 132 24.39 -15.10 32.27
N TRP A 133 25.54 -14.64 31.77
CA TRP A 133 25.62 -13.42 30.97
C TRP A 133 24.78 -13.50 29.68
N GLN A 134 24.78 -14.65 29.00
CA GLN A 134 23.97 -14.85 27.80
C GLN A 134 22.46 -14.81 28.10
N GLU A 135 22.04 -15.40 29.22
CA GLU A 135 20.63 -15.39 29.65
C GLU A 135 20.16 -13.96 29.98
N GLU A 136 20.95 -13.19 30.72
CA GLU A 136 20.69 -11.78 31.01
C GLU A 136 20.65 -10.91 29.75
N ALA A 137 21.63 -11.09 28.85
CA ALA A 137 21.69 -10.35 27.59
C ALA A 137 20.49 -10.67 26.68
N GLN A 138 20.03 -11.92 26.64
CA GLN A 138 18.83 -12.30 25.90
C GLN A 138 17.56 -11.70 26.51
N ALA A 139 17.44 -11.67 27.84
CA ALA A 139 16.31 -11.05 28.52
C ALA A 139 16.23 -9.55 28.24
N ALA A 140 17.37 -8.84 28.31
CA ALA A 140 17.45 -7.41 27.99
C ALA A 140 17.03 -7.12 26.54
N ARG A 141 17.50 -7.91 25.56
CA ARG A 141 17.11 -7.77 24.15
C ARG A 141 15.61 -7.97 23.94
N LYS A 142 15.01 -8.96 24.58
CA LYS A 142 13.56 -9.20 24.49
C LYS A 142 12.76 -8.04 25.10
N ALA A 143 13.22 -7.48 26.22
CA ALA A 143 12.59 -6.32 26.84
C ALA A 143 12.67 -5.07 25.95
N GLU A 144 13.84 -4.81 25.34
CA GLU A 144 14.03 -3.71 24.40
C GLU A 144 13.15 -3.87 23.15
N GLU A 145 13.08 -5.07 22.58
CA GLU A 145 12.21 -5.33 21.43
C GLU A 145 10.74 -5.13 21.78
N LYS A 146 10.30 -5.60 22.95
CA LYS A 146 8.94 -5.38 23.44
C LYS A 146 8.64 -3.88 23.60
N ALA A 147 9.53 -3.14 24.26
CA ALA A 147 9.39 -1.69 24.44
C ALA A 147 9.35 -0.94 23.09
N ARG A 148 10.16 -1.36 22.12
CA ARG A 148 10.15 -0.80 20.76
C ARG A 148 8.80 -1.02 20.07
N ARG A 149 8.23 -2.23 20.17
CA ARG A 149 6.91 -2.55 19.60
C ARG A 149 5.80 -1.74 20.27
N GLU A 150 5.82 -1.63 21.60
CA GLU A 150 4.85 -0.83 22.35
C GLU A 150 4.93 0.66 21.98
N ASN A 151 6.14 1.20 21.86
CA ASN A 151 6.35 2.59 21.43
C ASN A 151 5.88 2.82 19.98
N ALA A 152 6.16 1.90 19.06
CA ALA A 152 5.68 2.00 17.68
C ALA A 152 4.15 1.98 17.62
N ALA A 153 3.50 1.07 18.35
CA ALA A 153 2.04 0.99 18.44
C ALA A 153 1.44 2.27 19.05
N ALA A 154 2.07 2.83 20.09
CA ALA A 154 1.64 4.09 20.70
C ALA A 154 1.76 5.28 19.74
N GLN A 155 2.84 5.35 18.95
CA GLN A 155 3.02 6.38 17.92
C GLN A 155 1.98 6.26 16.80
N GLU A 156 1.71 5.04 16.33
CA GLU A 156 0.69 4.79 15.31
C GLU A 156 -0.71 5.18 15.81
N ALA A 157 -1.06 4.81 17.04
CA ALA A 157 -2.34 5.21 17.65
C ALA A 157 -2.46 6.73 17.81
N ALA A 158 -1.39 7.41 18.21
CA ALA A 158 -1.36 8.87 18.32
C ALA A 158 -1.51 9.55 16.95
N ALA A 159 -0.82 9.05 15.92
CA ALA A 159 -0.93 9.55 14.55
C ALA A 159 -2.33 9.35 13.98
N ALA A 160 -2.96 8.19 14.20
CA ALA A 160 -4.33 7.92 13.78
C ALA A 160 -5.33 8.88 14.45
N LYS A 161 -5.18 9.13 15.75
CA LYS A 161 -6.04 10.09 16.48
C LYS A 161 -5.87 11.52 15.97
N ALA A 162 -4.63 11.96 15.73
CA ALA A 162 -4.36 13.28 15.16
C ALA A 162 -4.95 13.43 13.74
N ALA A 163 -4.83 12.40 12.90
CA ALA A 163 -5.42 12.38 11.57
C ALA A 163 -6.96 12.46 11.59
N GLN A 164 -7.60 11.75 12.52
CA GLN A 164 -9.06 11.85 12.72
C GLN A 164 -9.50 13.25 13.13
N GLN A 165 -8.79 13.90 14.07
CA GLN A 165 -9.08 15.27 14.49
C GLN A 165 -8.89 16.26 13.34
N ALA A 166 -7.79 16.15 12.58
CA ALA A 166 -7.54 16.99 11.42
C ALA A 166 -8.62 16.80 10.32
N ALA A 167 -9.08 15.57 10.10
CA ALA A 167 -10.18 15.28 9.18
C ALA A 167 -11.48 15.94 9.63
N GLN A 168 -11.83 15.87 10.92
CA GLN A 168 -13.04 16.54 11.46
C GLN A 168 -12.99 18.06 11.26
N VAL A 169 -11.86 18.71 11.55
CA VAL A 169 -11.68 20.16 11.32
C VAL A 169 -11.82 20.50 9.84
N ARG A 170 -11.21 19.72 8.95
CA ARG A 170 -11.32 19.93 7.50
C ARG A 170 -12.76 19.78 7.01
N ARG A 171 -13.49 18.77 7.49
CA ARG A 171 -14.91 18.55 7.16
C ARG A 171 -15.77 19.75 7.56
N ALA A 172 -15.57 20.28 8.77
CA ALA A 172 -16.27 21.47 9.26
C ALA A 172 -16.00 22.70 8.37
N GLN A 173 -14.73 22.93 7.99
CA GLN A 173 -14.36 24.04 7.10
C GLN A 173 -14.97 23.92 5.70
N ILE A 174 -15.06 22.71 5.15
CA ILE A 174 -15.68 22.47 3.83
C ILE A 174 -17.18 22.78 3.90
N LEU A 175 -17.86 22.29 4.93
CA LEU A 175 -19.29 22.55 5.14
C LEU A 175 -19.56 24.05 5.33
N GLU A 176 -18.78 24.72 6.17
CA GLU A 176 -18.90 26.18 6.37
C GLU A 176 -18.73 26.95 5.06
N ARG A 177 -17.71 26.63 4.26
CA ARG A 177 -17.47 27.26 2.95
C ARG A 177 -18.56 26.97 1.92
N SER A 178 -19.26 25.85 2.04
CA SER A 178 -20.36 25.52 1.13
C SER A 178 -21.60 26.40 1.34
N GLY A 179 -21.71 27.07 2.50
CA GLY A 179 -22.89 27.87 2.85
C GLY A 179 -24.17 27.05 3.06
N ARG A 180 -24.06 25.71 3.16
CA ARG A 180 -25.20 24.80 3.32
C ARG A 180 -25.43 24.44 4.79
N THR A 181 -26.68 24.22 5.16
CA THR A 181 -27.04 23.66 6.47
C THR A 181 -26.81 22.16 6.48
N SER A 182 -25.98 21.69 7.42
CA SER A 182 -25.73 20.26 7.63
C SER A 182 -26.92 19.61 8.33
N ALA A 183 -27.32 18.43 7.85
CA ALA A 183 -28.32 17.58 8.50
C ALA A 183 -27.73 16.75 9.66
N GLY A 184 -26.42 16.85 9.93
CA GLY A 184 -25.73 16.10 11.00
C GLY A 184 -25.37 14.65 10.65
N GLU A 185 -25.77 14.17 9.47
CA GLU A 185 -25.43 12.83 8.97
C GLU A 185 -24.28 12.84 7.96
N THR A 186 -23.58 11.71 7.89
CA THR A 186 -22.58 11.43 6.85
C THR A 186 -22.91 10.14 6.13
N ALA A 187 -22.76 10.14 4.82
CA ALA A 187 -22.93 8.98 3.94
C ALA A 187 -21.62 8.68 3.20
N GLU A 188 -21.49 7.45 2.71
CA GLU A 188 -20.48 7.10 1.73
C GLU A 188 -21.11 7.08 0.33
N LEU A 189 -20.47 7.76 -0.62
CA LEU A 189 -20.74 7.60 -2.04
C LEU A 189 -19.54 6.90 -2.66
N ARG A 190 -19.80 5.92 -3.52
CA ARG A 190 -18.76 5.20 -4.23
C ARG A 190 -19.04 5.19 -5.71
N GLU A 191 -18.01 5.42 -6.50
CA GLU A 191 -18.06 5.41 -7.97
C GLU A 191 -16.89 4.59 -8.49
N ILE A 192 -17.05 4.03 -9.69
CA ILE A 192 -16.00 3.27 -10.37
C ILE A 192 -15.78 3.76 -11.78
N SER A 193 -14.56 3.58 -12.28
CA SER A 193 -14.21 3.85 -13.67
C SER A 193 -13.28 2.77 -14.20
N THR A 194 -13.70 2.11 -15.28
CA THR A 194 -12.86 1.16 -16.06
C THR A 194 -12.00 1.88 -17.10
N ARG A 195 -12.02 3.23 -17.15
CA ARG A 195 -11.22 3.99 -18.09
C ARG A 195 -9.74 3.83 -17.80
N ARG A 196 -8.94 3.69 -18.86
CA ARG A 196 -7.47 3.69 -18.75
C ARG A 196 -6.97 5.07 -18.35
N MET A 197 -6.53 5.19 -17.10
CA MET A 197 -6.03 6.43 -16.49
C MET A 197 -4.79 6.12 -15.65
N ASN A 198 -3.93 7.12 -15.43
CA ASN A 198 -2.93 7.07 -14.38
C ASN A 198 -3.51 7.65 -13.07
N LYS A 199 -2.77 7.52 -11.97
CA LYS A 199 -3.23 7.97 -10.64
C LYS A 199 -3.57 9.45 -10.58
N ALA A 200 -2.78 10.32 -11.22
CA ALA A 200 -3.02 11.76 -11.21
C ALA A 200 -4.31 12.10 -11.97
N THR A 201 -4.49 11.52 -13.16
CA THR A 201 -5.72 11.69 -13.96
C THR A 201 -6.96 11.16 -13.24
N ALA A 202 -6.85 10.03 -12.52
CA ALA A 202 -7.94 9.54 -11.70
C ALA A 202 -8.26 10.53 -10.56
N GLN A 203 -7.24 11.02 -9.85
CA GLN A 203 -7.43 12.03 -8.80
C GLN A 203 -8.09 13.32 -9.30
N ASP A 204 -7.73 13.78 -10.50
CA ASP A 204 -8.32 14.96 -11.13
C ASP A 204 -9.76 14.71 -11.63
N ALA A 205 -10.08 13.48 -12.00
CA ALA A 205 -11.42 13.08 -12.42
C ALA A 205 -12.38 12.87 -11.24
N ALA A 206 -11.86 12.65 -10.04
CA ALA A 206 -12.66 12.49 -8.83
C ALA A 206 -13.38 13.79 -8.49
N ARG A 207 -14.58 13.68 -7.91
CA ARG A 207 -15.30 14.86 -7.41
C ARG A 207 -14.45 15.57 -6.35
N SER A 208 -14.29 16.88 -6.48
CA SER A 208 -13.50 17.66 -5.53
C SER A 208 -14.24 17.82 -4.20
N ALA A 209 -13.48 17.90 -3.10
CA ALA A 209 -14.04 18.26 -1.81
C ALA A 209 -14.72 19.65 -1.88
N GLY A 210 -15.94 19.76 -1.37
CA GLY A 210 -16.83 20.91 -1.50
C GLY A 210 -17.88 20.78 -2.60
N SER A 211 -17.78 19.78 -3.48
CA SER A 211 -18.78 19.54 -4.53
C SER A 211 -20.12 19.07 -3.96
N LEU A 212 -21.21 19.59 -4.51
CA LEU A 212 -22.56 19.10 -4.24
C LEU A 212 -22.83 17.83 -5.06
N VAL A 213 -23.36 16.81 -4.39
CA VAL A 213 -23.70 15.52 -5.00
C VAL A 213 -25.11 15.09 -4.56
N ARG A 214 -25.76 14.28 -5.40
CA ARG A 214 -27.03 13.62 -5.08
C ARG A 214 -26.74 12.16 -4.78
N LEU A 215 -27.27 11.66 -3.66
CA LEU A 215 -27.21 10.28 -3.22
C LEU A 215 -28.33 9.46 -3.88
N GLU A 216 -28.19 8.14 -3.86
CA GLU A 216 -29.19 7.22 -4.45
C GLU A 216 -30.57 7.33 -3.80
N ASP A 217 -30.61 7.63 -2.50
CA ASP A 217 -31.85 7.88 -1.76
C ASP A 217 -32.49 9.25 -2.05
N GLY A 218 -31.93 10.00 -2.99
CA GLY A 218 -32.43 11.30 -3.44
C GLY A 218 -31.93 12.48 -2.62
N ARG A 219 -31.27 12.26 -1.47
CA ARG A 219 -30.75 13.36 -0.65
C ARG A 219 -29.53 14.01 -1.30
N ARG A 220 -29.27 15.26 -0.91
CA ARG A 220 -28.08 16.01 -1.35
C ARG A 220 -27.03 16.01 -0.26
N GLY A 221 -25.77 16.07 -0.67
CA GLY A 221 -24.66 16.18 0.25
C GLY A 221 -23.44 16.84 -0.35
N ILE A 222 -22.54 17.30 0.52
CA ILE A 222 -21.27 17.93 0.15
C ILE A 222 -20.16 16.91 0.34
N VAL A 223 -19.32 16.72 -0.68
CA VAL A 223 -18.13 15.87 -0.58
C VAL A 223 -17.14 16.49 0.41
N THR A 224 -16.79 15.76 1.46
CA THR A 224 -15.89 16.25 2.52
C THR A 224 -14.54 15.53 2.56
N ASP A 225 -14.47 14.32 2.01
CA ASP A 225 -13.23 13.56 1.86
C ASP A 225 -13.30 12.73 0.56
N VAL A 226 -12.14 12.50 -0.05
CA VAL A 226 -12.01 11.80 -1.32
C VAL A 226 -10.87 10.79 -1.23
N LYS A 227 -11.15 9.54 -1.54
CA LYS A 227 -10.16 8.46 -1.64
C LYS A 227 -10.22 7.86 -3.04
N VAL A 228 -9.04 7.74 -3.65
CA VAL A 228 -8.88 7.18 -4.99
C VAL A 228 -7.81 6.10 -4.95
N TRP A 229 -8.15 4.90 -5.41
CA TRP A 229 -7.20 3.79 -5.55
C TRP A 229 -7.50 2.99 -6.81
N PHE A 230 -6.49 2.22 -7.24
CA PHE A 230 -6.61 1.34 -8.40
C PHE A 230 -6.75 -0.11 -7.91
N THR A 231 -7.77 -0.78 -8.39
CA THR A 231 -8.02 -2.21 -8.15
C THR A 231 -7.64 -2.96 -9.41
N ASN A 232 -6.60 -3.80 -9.32
CA ASN A 232 -6.18 -4.63 -10.45
C ASN A 232 -7.14 -5.84 -10.62
N ALA A 233 -7.06 -6.54 -11.75
CA ALA A 233 -7.96 -7.65 -12.06
C ALA A 233 -7.89 -8.81 -11.04
N GLU A 234 -6.71 -9.07 -10.47
CA GLU A 234 -6.52 -10.11 -9.45
C GLU A 234 -7.25 -9.75 -8.14
N MET A 235 -7.15 -8.50 -7.69
CA MET A 235 -7.87 -7.99 -6.52
C MET A 235 -9.37 -7.83 -6.80
N ALA A 236 -9.78 -7.48 -8.02
CA ALA A 236 -11.18 -7.33 -8.39
C ALA A 236 -11.93 -8.66 -8.19
N SER A 237 -11.35 -9.77 -8.69
CA SER A 237 -11.95 -11.12 -8.61
C SER A 237 -12.15 -11.66 -7.18
N SER A 238 -11.49 -11.05 -6.19
CA SER A 238 -11.45 -11.55 -4.81
C SER A 238 -12.12 -10.64 -3.78
N VAL A 239 -12.30 -9.33 -4.08
CA VAL A 239 -12.77 -8.34 -3.10
C VAL A 239 -13.76 -7.32 -3.71
N CYS A 240 -14.01 -7.34 -5.02
CA CYS A 240 -14.89 -6.34 -5.64
C CYS A 240 -16.35 -6.58 -5.24
N TRP A 241 -16.99 -5.53 -4.74
CA TRP A 241 -18.39 -5.53 -4.31
C TRP A 241 -19.36 -5.09 -5.42
N HIS A 242 -18.83 -4.69 -6.59
CA HIS A 242 -19.62 -4.32 -7.75
C HIS A 242 -19.81 -5.52 -8.67
N ALA A 243 -21.07 -5.86 -8.95
CA ALA A 243 -21.41 -6.95 -9.87
C ALA A 243 -20.90 -6.69 -11.31
N GLU A 244 -20.78 -5.42 -11.71
CA GLU A 244 -20.47 -5.02 -13.09
C GLU A 244 -18.97 -5.06 -13.43
N THR A 245 -18.08 -5.05 -12.43
CA THR A 245 -16.61 -4.99 -12.64
C THR A 245 -15.85 -6.07 -11.88
N HIS A 246 -16.53 -7.16 -11.55
CA HIS A 246 -16.00 -8.22 -10.70
C HIS A 246 -14.70 -8.84 -11.27
N ASP A 247 -14.49 -8.79 -12.59
CA ASP A 247 -13.32 -9.37 -13.27
C ASP A 247 -12.46 -8.34 -14.03
N GLU A 248 -12.71 -7.04 -13.86
CA GLU A 248 -12.01 -6.00 -14.61
C GLU A 248 -11.18 -5.09 -13.71
N ALA A 249 -10.03 -4.64 -14.21
CA ALA A 249 -9.23 -3.64 -13.50
C ALA A 249 -9.91 -2.26 -13.59
N HIS A 250 -10.07 -1.58 -12.46
CA HIS A 250 -10.80 -0.32 -12.37
C HIS A 250 -10.21 0.64 -11.34
N TRP A 251 -10.59 1.91 -11.46
CA TRP A 251 -10.37 2.93 -10.46
C TRP A 251 -11.58 3.02 -9.54
N ASP A 252 -11.34 2.97 -8.24
CA ASP A 252 -12.34 3.19 -7.20
C ASP A 252 -12.25 4.62 -6.69
N PHE A 253 -13.40 5.25 -6.57
CA PHE A 253 -13.58 6.57 -5.96
C PHE A 253 -14.51 6.40 -4.76
N ALA A 254 -14.02 6.63 -3.56
CA ALA A 254 -14.85 6.70 -2.37
C ALA A 254 -14.88 8.12 -1.82
N TYR A 255 -16.09 8.61 -1.59
CA TYR A 255 -16.36 9.93 -1.09
C TYR A 255 -17.04 9.84 0.27
N THR A 256 -16.54 10.58 1.25
CA THR A 256 -17.34 10.85 2.45
C THR A 256 -18.17 12.08 2.19
N VAL A 257 -19.48 11.95 2.28
CA VAL A 257 -20.45 13.00 1.97
C VAL A 257 -21.14 13.43 3.26
N ALA A 258 -21.17 14.74 3.54
CA ALA A 258 -21.99 15.29 4.61
C ALA A 258 -23.36 15.65 4.04
N VAL A 259 -24.43 15.09 4.61
CA VAL A 259 -25.79 15.32 4.15
C VAL A 259 -26.20 16.75 4.49
N VAL A 260 -26.79 17.44 3.53
CA VAL A 260 -27.23 18.84 3.69
C VAL A 260 -28.71 18.98 3.41
N GLU A 261 -29.32 20.01 4.00
CA GLU A 261 -30.71 20.34 3.72
C GLU A 261 -30.89 20.75 2.26
N THR A 262 -32.02 20.34 1.67
CA THR A 262 -32.40 20.70 0.30
C THR A 262 -33.09 22.06 0.31
N THR A 263 -32.68 22.96 -0.59
CA THR A 263 -33.28 24.30 -0.70
C THR A 263 -34.66 24.24 -1.36
N ASP A 264 -35.46 25.30 -1.21
CA ASP A 264 -36.79 25.35 -1.83
C ASP A 264 -36.70 25.30 -3.37
N ASP A 265 -35.78 26.06 -3.98
CA ASP A 265 -35.51 26.01 -5.42
C ASP A 265 -35.13 24.60 -5.92
N GLU A 266 -34.35 23.85 -5.13
CA GLU A 266 -33.97 22.47 -5.48
C GLU A 266 -35.16 21.51 -5.40
N ARG A 267 -36.07 21.70 -4.42
CA ARG A 267 -37.30 20.92 -4.33
C ARG A 267 -38.23 21.21 -5.51
N GLU A 268 -38.33 22.46 -5.94
CA GLU A 268 -39.12 22.83 -7.13
C GLU A 268 -38.53 22.22 -8.40
N GLN A 269 -37.21 22.26 -8.56
CA GLN A 269 -36.52 21.62 -9.68
C GLN A 269 -36.70 20.10 -9.67
N ASP A 270 -36.62 19.45 -8.49
CA ASP A 270 -36.86 18.01 -8.36
C ASP A 270 -38.31 17.66 -8.69
N ALA A 271 -39.28 18.39 -8.16
CA ALA A 271 -40.69 18.17 -8.45
C ALA A 271 -40.99 18.34 -9.94
N LYS A 272 -40.36 19.34 -10.58
CA LYS A 272 -40.44 19.53 -12.03
C LYS A 272 -39.81 18.36 -12.80
N ALA A 273 -38.60 17.94 -12.43
CA ALA A 273 -37.91 16.84 -13.08
C ALA A 273 -38.66 15.50 -12.90
N GLU A 274 -39.26 15.27 -11.74
CA GLU A 274 -40.09 14.10 -11.46
C GLU A 274 -41.37 14.13 -12.30
N ALA A 275 -42.06 15.27 -12.38
CA ALA A 275 -43.22 15.43 -13.24
C ALA A 275 -42.87 15.21 -14.73
N GLU A 276 -41.73 15.73 -15.19
CA GLU A 276 -41.23 15.49 -16.55
C GLU A 276 -40.88 14.02 -16.79
N ALA A 277 -40.29 13.33 -15.81
CA ALA A 277 -39.95 11.91 -15.92
C ALA A 277 -41.19 11.01 -15.92
N GLN A 278 -42.20 11.31 -15.09
CA GLN A 278 -43.48 10.61 -15.07
C GLN A 278 -44.24 10.80 -16.39
N ASP A 279 -44.28 12.04 -16.92
CA ASP A 279 -44.85 12.34 -18.23
C ASP A 279 -44.11 11.59 -19.36
N ALA A 280 -42.78 11.54 -19.32
CA ALA A 280 -41.98 10.78 -20.29
C ALA A 280 -42.24 9.27 -20.23
N ALA A 281 -42.37 8.70 -19.02
CA ALA A 281 -42.70 7.30 -18.82
C ALA A 281 -44.13 6.98 -19.30
N GLU A 282 -45.06 7.90 -19.08
CA GLU A 282 -46.44 7.73 -19.56
C GLU A 282 -46.53 7.77 -21.09
N LEU A 283 -45.77 8.66 -21.74
CA LEU A 283 -45.65 8.71 -23.19
C LEU A 283 -45.05 7.40 -23.74
N ASP A 284 -44.00 6.86 -23.12
CA ASP A 284 -43.38 5.60 -23.58
C ASP A 284 -44.33 4.42 -23.46
N ASP A 285 -45.02 4.27 -22.31
CA ASP A 285 -46.01 3.23 -22.10
C ASP A 285 -47.18 3.31 -23.11
N LEU A 286 -47.67 4.53 -23.40
CA LEU A 286 -48.69 4.72 -24.43
C LEU A 286 -48.21 4.29 -25.83
N ILE A 287 -46.99 4.67 -26.21
CA ILE A 287 -46.40 4.29 -27.51
C ILE A 287 -46.20 2.77 -27.59
N GLU A 288 -45.79 2.12 -26.51
CA GLU A 288 -45.69 0.66 -26.45
C GLU A 288 -47.04 -0.02 -26.63
N GLN A 289 -48.07 0.45 -25.92
CA GLN A 289 -49.43 -0.05 -26.09
C GLN A 289 -49.91 0.12 -27.52
N ALA A 290 -49.69 1.29 -28.13
CA ALA A 290 -50.05 1.55 -29.53
C ALA A 290 -49.29 0.61 -30.50
N THR A 291 -48.01 0.33 -30.23
CA THR A 291 -47.19 -0.61 -31.01
C THR A 291 -47.65 -2.07 -30.84
N ALA A 292 -48.15 -2.45 -29.67
CA ALA A 292 -48.70 -3.79 -29.44
C ALA A 292 -50.08 -3.98 -30.08
N LEU A 293 -50.88 -2.91 -30.17
CA LEU A 293 -52.21 -2.92 -30.79
C LEU A 293 -52.16 -3.03 -32.33
N THR A 294 -51.01 -2.76 -32.95
CA THR A 294 -50.76 -3.04 -34.38
C THR A 294 -50.56 -4.53 -34.65
N ALA A 295 -51.64 -5.33 -34.61
CA ALA A 295 -51.67 -6.63 -35.30
C ALA A 295 -51.50 -6.38 -36.83
N PRO A 296 -50.80 -7.25 -37.59
CA PRO A 296 -50.15 -6.86 -38.84
C PRO A 296 -51.18 -6.50 -39.91
N ARG A 297 -51.41 -5.20 -40.08
CA ARG A 297 -52.05 -4.63 -41.26
C ARG A 297 -50.97 -3.96 -42.08
N THR A 298 -50.35 -4.78 -42.92
CA THR A 298 -49.68 -4.32 -44.12
C THR A 298 -50.73 -3.71 -45.04
N GLU A 299 -50.65 -2.41 -45.28
CA GLU A 299 -50.82 -1.72 -46.59
C GLU A 299 -51.11 -0.22 -46.39
N GLY A 300 -50.21 0.62 -46.92
CA GLY A 300 -50.41 2.06 -47.12
C GLY A 300 -50.43 2.92 -45.84
N TRP A 301 -49.59 3.95 -45.79
CA TRP A 301 -49.81 5.04 -44.84
C TRP A 301 -51.11 5.76 -45.21
N THR A 302 -52.06 5.82 -44.30
CA THR A 302 -53.20 6.71 -44.43
C THR A 302 -52.71 8.14 -44.28
N TYR A 303 -52.83 8.94 -45.34
CA TYR A 303 -52.58 10.37 -45.21
C TYR A 303 -53.68 11.00 -44.35
N ILE A 304 -53.30 11.60 -43.23
CA ILE A 304 -54.19 12.37 -42.36
C ILE A 304 -53.96 13.84 -42.68
N ALA A 305 -54.95 14.52 -43.26
CA ALA A 305 -54.84 15.95 -43.57
C ALA A 305 -54.62 16.75 -42.28
N GLU A 306 -53.89 17.88 -42.34
CA GLU A 306 -53.55 18.62 -41.13
C GLU A 306 -54.81 19.09 -40.41
N GLU A 307 -55.82 19.56 -41.14
CA GLU A 307 -57.13 19.98 -40.66
C GLU A 307 -57.91 18.90 -39.88
N ASP A 308 -57.60 17.62 -40.10
CA ASP A 308 -58.22 16.48 -39.42
C ASP A 308 -57.45 16.06 -38.16
N ARG A 309 -56.27 16.63 -37.89
CA ARG A 309 -55.43 16.31 -36.72
C ARG A 309 -55.82 17.19 -35.54
N ALA A 310 -56.09 16.57 -34.39
CA ALA A 310 -56.19 17.26 -33.11
C ALA A 310 -54.80 17.49 -32.48
N GLY A 311 -53.86 16.57 -32.69
CA GLY A 311 -52.47 16.69 -32.26
C GLY A 311 -51.66 15.42 -32.53
N GLN A 312 -50.35 15.47 -32.26
CA GLN A 312 -49.43 14.37 -32.56
C GLN A 312 -48.41 14.15 -31.45
N ILE A 313 -47.99 12.90 -31.29
CA ILE A 313 -46.89 12.47 -30.44
C ILE A 313 -45.91 11.71 -31.33
N THR A 314 -44.71 12.26 -31.53
CA THR A 314 -43.64 11.60 -32.29
C THR A 314 -42.62 11.03 -31.33
N VAL A 315 -42.19 9.79 -31.56
CA VAL A 315 -41.11 9.15 -30.80
C VAL A 315 -39.88 8.96 -31.67
N HIS A 316 -38.70 9.12 -31.10
CA HIS A 316 -37.41 8.81 -31.70
C HIS A 316 -36.67 7.86 -30.77
N ARG A 317 -36.37 6.63 -31.22
CA ARG A 317 -35.67 5.61 -30.43
C ARG A 317 -34.29 5.34 -31.02
N GLY A 318 -33.31 5.14 -30.13
CA GLY A 318 -31.94 4.77 -30.51
C GLY A 318 -31.01 5.97 -30.74
N VAL A 319 -29.87 5.72 -31.39
CA VAL A 319 -28.79 6.70 -31.57
C VAL A 319 -29.07 7.69 -32.71
N THR A 320 -29.98 7.34 -33.61
CA THR A 320 -30.35 8.14 -34.77
C THR A 320 -31.62 8.93 -34.50
N ARG A 321 -31.67 10.21 -34.92
CA ARG A 321 -32.86 11.08 -34.79
C ARG A 321 -34.03 10.72 -35.74
N PHE A 322 -34.01 9.56 -36.39
CA PHE A 322 -35.14 9.16 -37.24
C PHE A 322 -36.37 8.90 -36.35
N ALA A 323 -37.53 9.38 -36.79
CA ALA A 323 -38.78 9.12 -36.08
C ALA A 323 -39.03 7.62 -36.08
N SER A 324 -39.11 7.02 -34.90
CA SER A 324 -39.47 5.62 -34.67
C SER A 324 -40.99 5.47 -34.52
N GLY A 325 -41.75 6.39 -35.11
CA GLY A 325 -43.19 6.37 -35.20
C GLY A 325 -43.88 7.63 -34.68
N THR A 326 -45.12 7.82 -35.13
CA THR A 326 -45.97 8.96 -34.81
C THR A 326 -47.37 8.47 -34.47
N LEU A 327 -47.85 8.90 -33.30
CA LEU A 327 -49.23 8.71 -32.86
C LEU A 327 -50.01 10.00 -33.14
N THR A 328 -51.08 9.90 -33.92
CA THR A 328 -51.93 11.02 -34.30
C THR A 328 -53.32 10.83 -33.71
N LEU A 329 -53.82 11.84 -32.99
CA LEU A 329 -55.22 11.94 -32.63
C LEU A 329 -55.94 12.75 -33.70
N THR A 330 -57.00 12.19 -34.27
CA THR A 330 -57.85 12.88 -35.25
C THR A 330 -59.03 13.58 -34.55
N ARG A 331 -59.62 14.57 -35.22
CA ARG A 331 -60.79 15.31 -34.72
C ARG A 331 -62.08 14.48 -34.65
N ASP A 332 -62.12 13.35 -35.35
CA ASP A 332 -63.20 12.36 -35.27
C ASP A 332 -62.89 11.23 -34.27
N ASP A 333 -62.02 11.49 -33.29
CA ASP A 333 -61.72 10.64 -32.14
C ASP A 333 -61.14 9.26 -32.51
N ARG A 334 -60.32 9.21 -33.56
CA ARG A 334 -59.48 8.05 -33.87
C ARG A 334 -58.04 8.32 -33.44
N VAL A 335 -57.38 7.27 -32.96
CA VAL A 335 -55.94 7.29 -32.70
C VAL A 335 -55.27 6.42 -33.75
N ILE A 336 -54.33 7.02 -34.49
CA ILE A 336 -53.62 6.38 -35.60
C ILE A 336 -52.13 6.37 -35.26
N TRP A 337 -51.56 5.17 -35.13
CA TRP A 337 -50.12 4.94 -34.97
C TRP A 337 -49.50 4.63 -36.31
N GLN A 338 -48.46 5.37 -36.71
CA GLN A 338 -47.72 5.16 -37.96
C GLN A 338 -46.24 4.96 -37.65
N HIS A 339 -45.66 3.85 -38.09
CA HIS A 339 -44.24 3.54 -37.96
C HIS A 339 -43.61 3.38 -39.36
N PRO A 340 -42.42 3.95 -39.64
CA PRO A 340 -41.79 3.90 -40.95
C PRO A 340 -41.20 2.53 -41.34
N GLY A 341 -41.25 1.57 -40.42
CA GLY A 341 -40.74 0.21 -40.59
C GLY A 341 -39.51 -0.07 -39.74
N TRP A 342 -39.25 -1.35 -39.48
CA TRP A 342 -38.09 -1.77 -38.69
C TRP A 342 -36.85 -1.90 -39.59
N TYR A 343 -35.65 -1.92 -39.00
CA TYR A 343 -34.39 -1.98 -39.74
C TYR A 343 -34.24 -3.23 -40.63
N ASP A 344 -34.97 -4.29 -40.32
CA ASP A 344 -34.90 -5.61 -40.93
C ASP A 344 -35.90 -5.82 -42.07
N ASP A 345 -37.01 -5.07 -42.14
CA ASP A 345 -38.02 -5.22 -43.20
C ASP A 345 -38.41 -3.92 -43.93
N TYR A 346 -38.14 -2.74 -43.36
CA TYR A 346 -38.56 -1.43 -43.88
C TYR A 346 -40.05 -1.35 -44.25
N ILE A 347 -40.89 -2.21 -43.66
CA ILE A 347 -42.32 -2.24 -43.95
C ILE A 347 -42.98 -1.20 -43.08
N ALA A 348 -43.49 -0.13 -43.70
CA ALA A 348 -44.35 0.83 -43.04
C ALA A 348 -45.56 0.12 -42.41
N THR A 349 -45.79 0.34 -41.12
CA THR A 349 -46.92 -0.23 -40.38
C THR A 349 -47.83 0.86 -39.84
N GLU A 350 -49.13 0.63 -39.93
CA GLU A 350 -50.16 1.51 -39.38
C GLU A 350 -51.13 0.74 -38.50
N GLY A 351 -51.55 1.35 -37.39
CA GLY A 351 -52.62 0.86 -36.53
C GLY A 351 -53.62 1.96 -36.23
N THR A 352 -54.90 1.62 -36.28
CA THR A 352 -55.98 2.55 -35.92
C THR A 352 -56.81 1.95 -34.80
N THR A 353 -57.11 2.76 -33.79
CA THR A 353 -58.00 2.40 -32.69
C THR A 353 -58.98 3.53 -32.39
N THR A 354 -60.18 3.15 -31.97
CA THR A 354 -61.23 4.02 -31.43
C THR A 354 -61.60 3.62 -29.99
N ALA A 355 -60.72 2.87 -29.33
CA ALA A 355 -60.93 2.45 -27.94
C ALA A 355 -60.98 3.71 -27.04
N PRO A 356 -62.09 3.95 -26.31
CA PRO A 356 -62.29 5.21 -25.60
C PRO A 356 -61.19 5.55 -24.59
N ASP A 357 -60.67 4.54 -23.89
CA ASP A 357 -59.58 4.65 -22.93
C ASP A 357 -58.27 5.13 -23.57
N VAL A 358 -57.92 4.60 -24.74
CA VAL A 358 -56.72 5.02 -25.49
C VAL A 358 -56.92 6.43 -26.05
N VAL A 359 -58.08 6.71 -26.64
CA VAL A 359 -58.42 8.03 -27.20
C VAL A 359 -58.37 9.10 -26.12
N ASP A 360 -59.00 8.88 -24.97
CA ASP A 360 -59.01 9.83 -23.85
C ASP A 360 -57.61 10.04 -23.27
N ARG A 361 -56.80 8.98 -23.17
CA ARG A 361 -55.42 9.07 -22.70
C ARG A 361 -54.54 9.89 -23.64
N VAL A 362 -54.62 9.63 -24.96
CA VAL A 362 -53.90 10.41 -25.98
C VAL A 362 -54.36 11.87 -25.97
N ARG A 363 -55.68 12.11 -25.91
CA ARG A 363 -56.25 13.46 -25.85
C ARG A 363 -55.72 14.22 -24.65
N ARG A 364 -55.76 13.63 -23.44
CA ARG A 364 -55.21 14.24 -22.22
C ARG A 364 -53.73 14.61 -22.39
N LEU A 365 -52.92 13.71 -22.94
CA LEU A 365 -51.49 13.97 -23.15
C LEU A 365 -51.22 15.06 -24.19
N ILE A 366 -52.04 15.18 -25.23
CA ILE A 366 -51.93 16.28 -26.21
C ILE A 366 -52.41 17.61 -25.60
N THR A 367 -53.52 17.61 -24.87
CA THR A 367 -54.10 18.82 -24.23
C THR A 367 -53.19 19.42 -23.16
N ALA A 368 -52.30 18.62 -22.55
CA ALA A 368 -51.26 19.13 -21.65
C ALA A 368 -50.25 20.07 -22.35
N GLY A 369 -50.30 20.14 -23.68
CA GLY A 369 -49.59 21.13 -24.48
C GLY A 369 -48.29 20.61 -25.11
N PRO A 370 -47.70 21.44 -26.00
CA PRO A 370 -46.47 21.10 -26.72
C PRO A 370 -45.29 20.95 -25.78
N ARG A 371 -44.51 19.87 -25.94
CA ARG A 371 -43.34 19.59 -25.11
C ARG A 371 -42.43 18.53 -25.70
N GLU A 372 -41.18 18.57 -25.28
CA GLU A 372 -40.19 17.53 -25.55
C GLU A 372 -39.86 16.76 -24.26
N ARG A 373 -39.73 15.44 -24.36
CA ARG A 373 -39.40 14.56 -23.24
C ARG A 373 -38.37 13.52 -23.63
N SER A 374 -37.57 13.09 -22.67
CA SER A 374 -36.63 11.98 -22.85
C SER A 374 -36.83 10.92 -21.77
N HIS A 375 -36.88 9.65 -22.17
CA HIS A 375 -36.98 8.51 -21.26
C HIS A 375 -35.80 7.56 -21.47
N ASN A 376 -35.15 7.15 -20.37
CA ASN A 376 -34.10 6.12 -20.38
C ASN A 376 -34.74 4.80 -19.92
N ARG A 377 -34.97 3.88 -20.86
CA ARG A 377 -35.74 2.66 -20.57
C ARG A 377 -34.87 1.53 -20.01
N THR A 378 -33.65 1.45 -20.52
CA THR A 378 -32.52 0.63 -20.03
C THR A 378 -31.27 1.43 -20.35
N GLY A 379 -30.16 1.29 -19.61
CA GLY A 379 -28.97 2.17 -19.69
C GLY A 379 -28.32 2.40 -21.07
N GLN A 380 -28.87 1.83 -22.16
CA GLN A 380 -28.41 2.01 -23.54
C GLN A 380 -29.49 2.53 -24.52
N GLN A 381 -30.79 2.54 -24.17
CA GLN A 381 -31.86 3.00 -25.07
C GLN A 381 -32.55 4.26 -24.52
N ARG A 382 -32.37 5.36 -25.26
CA ARG A 382 -33.07 6.63 -25.06
C ARG A 382 -34.22 6.74 -26.04
N ALA A 383 -35.40 7.07 -25.52
CA ALA A 383 -36.54 7.52 -26.30
C ALA A 383 -36.68 9.03 -26.13
N TYR A 384 -36.89 9.74 -27.24
CA TYR A 384 -37.22 11.16 -27.25
C TYR A 384 -38.63 11.33 -27.81
N PHE A 385 -39.45 12.10 -27.13
CA PHE A 385 -40.83 12.36 -27.52
C PHE A 385 -41.00 13.83 -27.84
N THR A 386 -41.73 14.12 -28.91
CA THR A 386 -42.19 15.46 -29.25
C THR A 386 -43.70 15.44 -29.34
N VAL A 387 -44.36 16.20 -28.46
CA VAL A 387 -45.81 16.39 -28.47
C VAL A 387 -46.11 17.72 -29.16
N THR A 388 -47.02 17.71 -30.13
CA THR A 388 -47.48 18.91 -30.85
C THR A 388 -49.00 19.00 -30.80
N THR A 389 -49.50 20.21 -30.65
CA THR A 389 -50.92 20.57 -30.78
C THR A 389 -51.12 21.33 -32.10
N GLN A 390 -52.33 21.32 -32.65
CA GLN A 390 -52.57 22.01 -33.92
C GLN A 390 -52.65 23.55 -33.79
N GLU A 391 -52.76 24.08 -32.57
CA GLU A 391 -52.77 25.54 -32.31
C GLU A 391 -51.40 26.21 -32.56
N ASP A 392 -50.33 25.43 -32.71
CA ASP A 392 -48.93 25.89 -32.72
C ASP A 392 -48.30 26.05 -34.13
N ARG A 393 -49.07 25.93 -35.21
CA ARG A 393 -48.56 26.01 -36.60
C ARG A 393 -49.11 27.17 -37.46
N ALA A 394 -49.74 28.17 -36.83
CA ALA A 394 -50.22 29.38 -37.52
C ALA A 394 -49.12 30.43 -37.72
#